data_AF-A0A0H2VDB9-F1
#
_entry.id   AF-A0A0H2VDB9-F1
#
_cell.length_a   1.000
_cell.length_b   1.000
_cell.length_c   1.000
_cell.angle_alpha   90.00
_cell.angle_beta   90.00
_cell.angle_gamma   90.00
#
_symmetry.space_group_name_H-M   'P 1'
#
loop_
_entity.id
_entity.type
_entity.pdbx_description
1 polymer ?
#
loop_
_entity_poly.entity_id
_entity_poly.type
_entity_poly.pdbx_seq_one_letter_code
_entity_poly.pdbx_strand_id
1 'polypeptide(L)'
;MPKSYTPNWFFTALLDNHINQMMARYSCLRALRMDFFYRKDTPDFLQPDHRWLELQLRMLLEQVEQFENIVGFFWVIEWTADHGFHAHVVFWIDRQRVKKIYIPLRSG
;
A
#
# COMPACT_ATOMS: atom_id res chain seq x y z
N MET A 1 -9.50 -6.53 -28.57
CA MET A 1 -9.43 -5.08 -28.28
C MET A 1 -9.05 -4.91 -26.82
N PRO A 2 -8.03 -4.14 -26.43
CA PRO A 2 -7.83 -3.83 -25.03
C PRO A 2 -9.05 -3.04 -24.55
N LYS A 3 -9.66 -3.43 -23.44
CA LYS A 3 -10.70 -2.61 -22.81
C LYS A 3 -10.07 -1.28 -22.41
N SER A 4 -10.59 -0.16 -22.89
CA SER A 4 -10.23 1.15 -22.37
C SER A 4 -10.73 1.22 -20.93
N TYR A 5 -9.83 1.14 -19.96
CA TYR A 5 -10.16 1.37 -18.56
C TYR A 5 -10.40 2.87 -18.37
N THR A 6 -11.61 3.24 -17.96
CA THR A 6 -11.94 4.60 -17.53
C THR A 6 -11.82 4.63 -16.01
N PRO A 7 -10.85 5.36 -15.44
CA PRO A 7 -10.73 5.48 -14.00
C PRO A 7 -12.00 6.09 -13.41
N ASN A 8 -12.44 5.59 -12.27
CA ASN A 8 -13.52 6.22 -11.53
C ASN A 8 -13.03 7.58 -11.01
N TRP A 9 -13.76 8.65 -11.34
CA TRP A 9 -13.36 10.02 -11.03
C TRP A 9 -13.20 10.28 -9.52
N PHE A 10 -14.05 9.66 -8.69
CA PHE A 10 -14.02 9.85 -7.24
C PHE A 10 -12.78 9.19 -6.62
N PHE A 11 -12.49 7.94 -7.01
CA PHE A 11 -11.29 7.25 -6.55
C PHE A 11 -10.02 7.96 -7.02
N THR A 12 -10.02 8.49 -8.24
CA THR A 12 -8.91 9.29 -8.78
C THR A 12 -8.70 10.55 -7.94
N ALA A 13 -9.77 11.29 -7.66
CA ALA A 13 -9.69 12.51 -6.84
C ALA A 13 -9.21 12.23 -5.41
N LEU A 14 -9.65 11.12 -4.79
CA LEU A 14 -9.18 10.71 -3.47
C LEU A 14 -7.68 10.38 -3.45
N LEU A 15 -7.23 9.62 -4.46
CA LEU A 15 -5.82 9.23 -4.59
C LEU A 15 -4.93 10.44 -4.86
N ASP A 16 -5.34 11.34 -5.76
CA ASP A 16 -4.61 12.58 -6.06
C ASP A 16 -4.51 13.47 -4.83
N ASN A 17 -5.61 13.65 -4.08
CA ASN A 17 -5.60 14.41 -2.83
C ASN A 17 -4.64 13.79 -1.81
N HIS A 18 -4.64 12.46 -1.66
CA HIS A 18 -3.71 11.78 -0.76
C HIS A 18 -2.25 11.99 -1.19
N ILE A 19 -1.93 11.81 -2.48
CA ILE A 19 -0.58 12.06 -3.02
C ILE A 19 -0.15 13.51 -2.75
N ASN A 20 -1.03 14.48 -2.98
CA ASN A 20 -0.73 15.89 -2.75
C ASN A 20 -0.41 16.18 -1.28
N GLN A 21 -1.16 15.58 -0.34
CA GLN A 21 -0.87 15.71 1.10
C GLN A 21 0.49 15.11 1.47
N MET A 22 0.84 13.95 0.89
CA MET A 22 2.14 13.32 1.11
C MET A 22 3.28 14.18 0.55
N MET A 23 3.17 14.67 -0.67
CA MET A 23 4.18 15.51 -1.33
C MET A 23 4.34 16.87 -0.66
N ALA A 24 3.26 17.44 -0.09
CA ALA A 24 3.33 18.69 0.65
C ALA A 24 4.07 18.56 1.99
N ARG A 25 4.07 17.37 2.59
CA ARG A 25 4.62 17.12 3.92
C ARG A 25 6.04 16.57 3.91
N TYR A 26 6.42 15.81 2.89
CA TYR A 26 7.69 15.07 2.85
C TYR A 26 8.50 15.40 1.60
N SER A 27 9.77 15.74 1.79
CA SER A 27 10.67 16.16 0.72
C SER A 27 11.28 15.01 -0.09
N CYS A 28 11.31 13.80 0.49
CA CYS A 28 11.92 12.62 -0.13
C CYS A 28 11.12 11.34 0.15
N LEU A 29 10.09 11.09 -0.65
CA LEU A 29 9.25 9.90 -0.55
C LEU A 29 9.69 8.77 -1.47
N ARG A 30 9.43 7.53 -1.03
CA ARG A 30 9.44 6.34 -1.89
C ARG A 30 8.11 5.59 -1.73
N ALA A 31 7.44 5.34 -2.84
CA ALA A 31 6.24 4.50 -2.87
C ALA A 31 6.65 3.02 -2.93
N LEU A 32 6.02 2.19 -2.11
CA LEU A 32 6.11 0.74 -2.15
C LEU A 32 4.69 0.18 -2.34
N ARG A 33 4.42 -0.35 -3.54
CA ARG A 33 3.14 -1.00 -3.84
C ARG A 33 3.23 -2.49 -3.48
N MET A 34 2.25 -2.97 -2.73
CA MET A 34 2.06 -4.38 -2.40
C MET A 34 0.66 -4.82 -2.76
N ASP A 35 0.55 -5.99 -3.38
CA ASP A 35 -0.72 -6.59 -3.77
C ASP A 35 -0.97 -7.81 -2.88
N PHE A 36 -2.15 -7.85 -2.24
CA PHE A 36 -2.55 -8.91 -1.33
C PHE A 36 -3.74 -9.66 -1.91
N PHE A 37 -3.62 -10.97 -2.05
CA PHE A 37 -4.69 -11.84 -2.53
C PHE A 37 -4.56 -13.22 -1.87
N TYR A 38 -5.69 -13.88 -1.68
CA TYR A 38 -5.68 -15.23 -1.16
C TYR A 38 -5.17 -16.21 -2.21
N ARG A 39 -4.47 -17.24 -1.73
CA ARG A 39 -4.07 -18.36 -2.59
C ARG A 39 -5.34 -19.06 -3.09
N LYS A 40 -5.34 -19.46 -4.36
CA LYS A 40 -6.39 -20.29 -4.92
C LYS A 40 -6.57 -21.56 -4.10
N ASP A 41 -7.80 -22.07 -4.07
CA ASP A 41 -8.19 -23.29 -3.36
C ASP A 41 -8.14 -23.21 -1.83
N THR A 42 -8.06 -22.01 -1.24
CA THR A 42 -8.28 -21.82 0.20
C THR A 42 -9.71 -21.36 0.47
N PRO A 43 -10.26 -21.62 1.67
CA PRO A 43 -11.57 -21.08 2.06
C PRO A 43 -11.63 -19.56 1.97
N ASP A 44 -10.53 -18.86 2.28
CA ASP A 44 -10.46 -17.41 2.21
C ASP A 44 -10.59 -16.86 0.78
N PHE A 45 -10.17 -17.62 -0.24
CA PHE A 45 -10.37 -17.22 -1.64
C PHE A 45 -11.84 -17.20 -2.05
N LEU A 46 -12.67 -18.04 -1.40
CA LEU A 46 -14.09 -18.20 -1.71
C LEU A 46 -15.00 -17.29 -0.87
N GLN A 47 -14.42 -16.31 -0.15
CA GLN A 47 -15.20 -15.40 0.68
C GLN A 47 -16.22 -14.63 -0.17
N PRO A 48 -17.48 -14.53 0.28
CA PRO A 48 -18.54 -13.90 -0.50
C PRO A 48 -18.43 -12.38 -0.53
N ASP A 49 -17.68 -11.78 0.39
CA ASP A 49 -17.46 -10.34 0.48
C ASP A 49 -16.00 -10.00 0.86
N HIS A 50 -15.68 -8.69 0.78
CA HIS A 50 -14.34 -8.17 1.06
C HIS A 50 -14.05 -7.93 2.55
N ARG A 51 -15.02 -8.10 3.45
CA ARG A 51 -14.92 -7.62 4.85
C ARG A 51 -13.82 -8.34 5.61
N TRP A 52 -13.63 -9.62 5.33
CA TRP A 52 -12.57 -10.41 5.95
C TRP A 52 -11.18 -9.94 5.51
N LEU A 53 -11.00 -9.70 4.21
CA LEU A 53 -9.77 -9.13 3.67
C LEU A 53 -9.50 -7.73 4.24
N GLU A 54 -10.53 -6.89 4.32
CA GLU A 54 -10.42 -5.55 4.91
C GLU A 54 -9.99 -5.59 6.38
N LEU A 55 -10.54 -6.50 7.18
CA LEU A 55 -10.14 -6.67 8.58
C LEU A 55 -8.66 -7.06 8.69
N GLN A 56 -8.24 -8.07 7.93
CA GLN A 56 -6.83 -8.50 7.92
C GLN A 56 -5.90 -7.39 7.44
N LEU A 57 -6.33 -6.61 6.45
CA LEU A 57 -5.58 -5.48 5.94
C LEU A 57 -5.43 -4.40 7.00
N ARG A 58 -6.50 -4.05 7.73
CA ARG A 58 -6.44 -3.08 8.84
C ARG A 58 -5.47 -3.52 9.93
N MET A 59 -5.55 -4.79 10.34
CA MET A 59 -4.61 -5.36 11.32
C MET A 59 -3.16 -5.27 10.84
N LEU A 60 -2.91 -5.56 9.55
CA LEU A 60 -1.58 -5.39 8.95
C LEU A 60 -1.15 -3.91 8.99
N LEU A 61 -2.01 -2.99 8.56
CA LEU A 61 -1.71 -1.57 8.51
C LEU A 61 -1.39 -0.99 9.89
N GLU A 62 -2.10 -1.41 10.94
CA GLU A 62 -1.80 -1.02 12.33
C GLU A 62 -0.38 -1.44 12.77
N GLN A 63 0.08 -2.62 12.35
CA GLN A 63 1.46 -3.06 12.59
C GLN A 63 2.47 -2.28 11.75
N VAL A 64 2.11 -1.97 10.51
CA VAL A 64 2.96 -1.22 9.58
C VAL A 64 3.14 0.25 10.02
N GLU A 65 2.14 0.85 10.65
CA GLU A 65 2.24 2.20 11.24
C GLU A 65 3.28 2.30 12.37
N GLN A 66 3.68 1.17 12.97
CA GLN A 66 4.73 1.16 14.01
C GLN A 66 6.13 1.41 13.44
N PHE A 67 6.33 1.31 12.12
CA PHE A 67 7.63 1.55 11.49
C PHE A 67 7.87 3.05 11.31
N GLU A 68 8.90 3.60 11.96
CA GLU A 68 9.19 5.05 12.00
C GLU A 68 9.34 5.71 10.62
N ASN A 69 9.74 4.95 9.60
CA ASN A 69 9.99 5.42 8.25
C ASN A 69 8.77 5.30 7.33
N ILE A 70 7.68 4.67 7.75
CA ILE A 70 6.43 4.61 7.00
C ILE A 70 5.54 5.75 7.46
N VAL A 71 5.18 6.61 6.52
CA VAL A 71 4.58 7.92 6.81
C VAL A 71 3.17 8.10 6.27
N GLY A 72 2.66 7.09 5.58
CA GLY A 72 1.30 7.04 5.08
C GLY A 72 1.07 5.81 4.23
N PHE A 73 -0.20 5.54 3.96
CA PHE A 73 -0.61 4.50 3.02
C PHE A 73 -1.94 4.87 2.36
N PHE A 74 -2.19 4.23 1.21
CA PHE A 74 -3.48 4.24 0.52
C PHE A 74 -3.79 2.83 0.05
N TRP A 75 -5.04 2.40 0.15
CA TRP A 75 -5.42 1.08 -0.33
C TRP A 75 -6.80 1.06 -0.98
N VAL A 76 -6.99 0.12 -1.89
CA VAL A 76 -8.27 -0.23 -2.49
C VAL A 76 -8.45 -1.75 -2.46
N ILE A 77 -9.69 -2.21 -2.37
CA ILE A 77 -10.04 -3.61 -2.61
C ILE A 77 -10.86 -3.70 -3.88
N GLU A 78 -10.45 -4.61 -4.76
CA GLU A 78 -11.13 -4.92 -6.01
C GLU A 78 -11.47 -6.41 -6.05
N TRP A 79 -12.40 -6.78 -6.93
CA TRP A 79 -12.72 -8.18 -7.21
C TRP A 79 -12.43 -8.48 -8.67
N THR A 80 -11.72 -9.59 -8.92
CA THR A 80 -11.54 -10.14 -10.25
C THR A 80 -11.77 -11.64 -10.25
N ALA A 81 -12.12 -12.20 -11.41
CA ALA A 81 -12.39 -13.64 -11.52
C ALA A 81 -11.15 -14.51 -11.26
N ASP A 82 -9.95 -13.97 -11.46
CA ASP A 82 -8.69 -14.69 -11.33
C ASP A 82 -8.08 -14.61 -9.91
N HIS A 83 -8.36 -13.56 -9.15
CA HIS A 83 -7.80 -13.32 -7.81
C HIS A 83 -8.85 -13.23 -6.70
N GLY A 84 -10.15 -13.26 -7.02
CA GLY A 84 -11.20 -12.97 -6.05
C GLY A 84 -11.08 -11.54 -5.52
N PHE A 85 -11.45 -11.34 -4.25
CA PHE A 85 -11.15 -10.08 -3.56
C PHE A 85 -9.66 -9.96 -3.29
N HIS A 86 -9.07 -8.84 -3.70
CA HIS A 86 -7.66 -8.55 -3.50
C HIS A 86 -7.45 -7.06 -3.22
N ALA A 87 -6.40 -6.74 -2.49
CA ALA A 87 -6.07 -5.39 -2.08
C ALA A 87 -4.82 -4.89 -2.78
N HIS A 88 -4.87 -3.66 -3.29
CA HIS A 88 -3.71 -2.91 -3.74
C HIS A 88 -3.38 -1.87 -2.69
N VAL A 89 -2.21 -1.97 -2.07
CA VAL A 89 -1.76 -1.03 -1.05
C VAL A 89 -0.51 -0.32 -1.54
N VAL A 90 -0.46 1.00 -1.36
CA VAL A 90 0.75 1.80 -1.50
C VAL A 90 1.16 2.28 -0.12
N PHE A 91 2.40 1.96 0.26
CA PHE A 91 3.05 2.51 1.44
C PHE A 91 3.99 3.64 1.03
N TRP A 92 3.97 4.74 1.78
CA TRP A 92 4.87 5.86 1.61
C TRP A 92 5.98 5.81 2.64
N ILE A 93 7.23 5.77 2.16
CA ILE A 93 8.42 5.70 2.99
C ILE A 93 9.14 7.05 2.93
N ASP A 94 9.35 7.68 4.09
CA ASP A 94 10.18 8.89 4.20
C ASP A 94 11.66 8.50 4.25
N ARG A 95 12.40 8.85 3.20
CA ARG A 95 13.84 8.58 3.12
C ARG A 95 14.70 9.65 3.78
N GLN A 96 14.14 10.77 4.21
CA GLN A 96 14.90 11.79 4.93
C GLN A 96 15.38 11.28 6.30
N ARG A 97 14.64 10.35 6.91
CA ARG A 97 14.96 9.75 8.22
C ARG A 97 15.87 8.52 8.17
N VAL A 98 16.31 8.08 6.99
CA VAL A 98 17.29 6.99 6.89
C VAL A 98 18.65 7.57 7.30
N LYS A 99 18.96 7.54 8.60
CA LYS A 99 20.31 7.79 9.10
C LYS A 99 21.23 6.78 8.42
N LYS A 100 22.05 7.23 7.46
CA LYS A 100 23.23 6.47 7.04
C LYS A 100 24.09 6.31 8.30
N ILE A 101 24.14 5.10 8.84
CA ILE A 101 25.15 4.75 9.84
C ILE A 101 26.48 4.75 9.08
N TYR A 102 27.20 5.87 9.12
CA TYR A 102 28.58 5.92 8.67
C TYR A 102 29.42 5.33 9.80
N ILE A 103 29.81 4.07 9.68
CA ILE A 103 30.85 3.49 10.56
C ILE A 103 32.19 3.88 9.92
N PRO A 104 32.97 4.80 10.49
CA PRO A 104 34.31 5.04 10.01
C PRO A 104 35.11 3.78 10.33
N LEU A 105 35.67 3.13 9.31
CA LEU A 105 36.70 2.12 9.50
C LEU A 105 37.85 2.81 10.23
N ARG A 106 38.09 2.43 11.49
CA ARG A 106 39.32 2.82 12.20
C ARG A 106 40.48 2.13 11.48
N SER A 107 41.22 2.90 10.69
CA SER A 107 42.55 2.53 10.24
C SER A 107 43.48 2.49 11.46
N GLY A 108 43.88 1.28 11.86
CA GLY A 108 45.00 1.04 12.76
C GLY A 108 46.32 0.97 11.99
#